data_AF-A0A923EA65-F1
#
_entry.id   AF-A0A923EA65-F1
#
_cell.length_a   1.000
_cell.length_b   1.000
_cell.length_c   1.000
_cell.angle_alpha   90.00
_cell.angle_beta   90.00
_cell.angle_gamma   90.00
#
_symmetry.space_group_name_H-M   'P 1'
#
loop_
_entity.id
_entity.type
_entity.pdbx_description
1 polymer ?
#
loop_
_entity_poly.entity_id
_entity_poly.type
_entity_poly.pdbx_seq_one_letter_code
_entity_poly.pdbx_strand_id
1 'polypeptide(L)' 'MPLLNIYAEYDHLVPPSASKALNKCVSSTDKEMCSFPVGHIGMYVSSKSQKEIAPKMAKWIMDRSKK' A
#
# COMPACT_ATOMS: atom_id res chain seq x y z
N MET A 1 -10.43 11.16 6.94
CA MET A 1 -8.95 11.11 6.83
C MET A 1 -8.61 10.11 5.73
N PRO A 2 -7.97 10.52 4.63
CA PRO A 2 -7.57 9.60 3.56
C PRO A 2 -6.63 8.48 4.05
N LEU A 3 -6.78 7.26 3.54
CA LEU A 3 -5.91 6.11 3.83
C LEU A 3 -5.51 5.37 2.55
N LEU A 4 -4.21 5.15 2.36
CA LEU A 4 -3.67 4.20 1.40
C LEU A 4 -3.06 3.02 2.13
N ASN A 5 -3.60 1.82 1.92
CA ASN A 5 -3.10 0.58 2.51
C ASN A 5 -2.39 -0.26 1.45
N ILE A 6 -1.06 -0.28 1.49
CA ILE A 6 -0.21 -1.08 0.59
C ILE A 6 0.36 -2.25 1.37
N TYR A 7 0.32 -3.44 0.79
CA TYR A 7 0.92 -4.63 1.39
C TYR A 7 1.58 -5.54 0.34
N ALA A 8 2.55 -6.34 0.80
CA ALA A 8 3.25 -7.33 0.01
C ALA A 8 2.49 -8.66 0.04
N GLU A 9 2.26 -9.28 -1.13
CA GLU A 9 1.52 -10.56 -1.21
C GLU A 9 2.30 -11.74 -0.61
N TYR A 10 3.64 -11.67 -0.64
CA TYR A 10 4.54 -12.70 -0.13
C TYR A 10 5.19 -12.28 1.20
N ASP A 11 4.55 -11.37 1.95
CA ASP A 11 5.03 -10.97 3.27
C ASP A 11 4.69 -12.04 4.32
N HIS A 12 5.73 -12.59 4.94
CA HIS A 12 5.60 -13.56 6.02
C HIS A 12 5.79 -12.94 7.41
N LEU A 13 6.28 -11.71 7.50
CA LEU A 13 6.44 -10.97 8.76
C LEU A 13 5.14 -10.23 9.13
N VAL A 14 4.53 -9.59 8.14
CA VAL A 14 3.21 -8.95 8.26
C VAL A 14 2.30 -9.59 7.20
N PRO A 15 1.60 -10.70 7.53
CA PRO A 15 0.85 -11.44 6.54
C PRO A 15 -0.27 -10.58 5.92
N PRO A 16 -0.61 -10.78 4.63
CA PRO A 16 -1.67 -10.04 3.94
C PRO A 16 -3.00 -9.96 4.68
N SER A 17 -3.35 -10.99 5.46
CA SER A 17 -4.58 -11.01 6.27
C SER A 17 -4.60 -9.90 7.32
N ALA A 18 -3.46 -9.60 7.95
CA ALA A 18 -3.34 -8.54 8.94
C ALA A 18 -3.53 -7.16 8.29
N SER A 19 -2.88 -6.91 7.14
CA SER A 19 -3.02 -5.65 6.41
C SER A 19 -4.44 -5.46 5.86
N LYS A 20 -5.06 -6.50 5.30
CA LYS A 20 -6.45 -6.45 4.78
C LYS A 20 -7.48 -6.13 5.86
N ALA A 21 -7.26 -6.57 7.11
CA ALA A 21 -8.18 -6.30 8.21
C ALA A 21 -8.31 -4.80 8.49
N LEU A 22 -7.22 -4.03 8.36
CA LEU A 22 -7.21 -2.58 8.58
C LEU A 22 -8.31 -1.87 7.77
N ASN A 23 -8.46 -2.19 6.48
CA ASN A 23 -9.45 -1.55 5.62
C ASN A 23 -10.90 -1.78 6.07
N LYS A 24 -11.18 -2.88 6.79
CA LYS A 24 -12.52 -3.15 7.34
C LYS A 24 -12.75 -2.41 8.65
N CYS A 25 -11.72 -2.26 9.48
CA CYS A 25 -11.83 -1.68 10.82
C CYS A 25 -11.78 -0.15 10.84
N VAL A 26 -11.19 0.50 9.83
CA VAL A 26 -11.10 1.97 9.78
C VAL A 26 -12.39 2.62 9.27
N SER A 27 -12.81 3.69 9.94
CA SER A 27 -13.99 4.50 9.59
C SER A 27 -13.77 5.43 8.39
N SER A 28 -12.56 5.48 7.82
CA SER A 28 -12.30 6.30 6.64
C SER A 28 -13.20 5.91 5.47
N THR A 29 -13.83 6.91 4.86
CA THR A 29 -14.61 6.80 3.62
C THR A 29 -13.73 6.96 2.37
N ASP A 30 -12.58 7.62 2.48
CA ASP A 30 -11.55 7.69 1.44
C ASP A 30 -10.43 6.71 1.81
N LYS A 31 -10.61 5.46 1.43
CA LYS A 31 -9.62 4.40 1.66
C LYS A 31 -9.40 3.58 0.40
N GLU A 32 -8.13 3.34 0.09
CA GLU A 32 -7.70 2.50 -1.02
C GLU A 32 -6.81 1.38 -0.49
N MET A 33 -6.91 0.18 -1.08
CA MET A 33 -6.04 -0.95 -0.78
C MET A 33 -5.40 -1.48 -2.05
N CYS A 34 -4.08 -1.69 -2.02
CA CYS A 34 -3.30 -2.17 -3.16
C CYS A 34 -2.29 -3.24 -2.70
N SER A 35 -2.04 -4.24 -3.55
CA SER A 35 -1.09 -5.31 -3.29
C SER A 35 -0.03 -5.39 -4.39
N PHE A 36 1.15 -5.87 -4.02
CA PHE A 36 2.23 -6.12 -4.96
C PHE A 36 2.81 -7.52 -4.74
N PRO A 37 3.12 -8.28 -5.82
CA PRO A 37 3.65 -9.63 -5.75
C PRO A 37 5.15 -9.61 -5.39
N VAL A 38 5.45 -9.17 -4.17
CA VAL A 38 6.79 -9.08 -3.57
C VAL A 38 6.74 -9.56 -2.13
N GLY A 39 7.91 -9.90 -1.56
CA GLY A 39 8.05 -10.13 -0.13
C GLY A 39 8.25 -8.84 0.67
N HIS A 40 8.33 -8.94 1.99
CA HIS A 40 8.48 -7.81 2.92
C HIS A 40 9.54 -6.80 2.48
N ILE A 41 10.79 -7.26 2.35
CA ILE A 41 11.91 -6.42 1.91
C ILE A 41 11.79 -6.02 0.44
N GLY A 42 11.19 -6.88 -0.39
CA GLY A 42 10.94 -6.62 -1.81
C GLY A 42 10.07 -5.39 -2.06
N MET A 43 9.23 -4.99 -1.11
CA MET A 43 8.48 -3.73 -1.15
C MET A 43 9.39 -2.51 -1.31
N TYR A 44 10.62 -2.56 -0.78
CA TYR A 44 11.58 -1.45 -0.81
C TYR A 44 12.70 -1.62 -1.82
N VAL A 45 13.21 -2.84 -2.02
CA VAL A 45 14.45 -3.07 -2.79
C VAL A 45 14.25 -3.75 -4.14
N SER A 46 13.04 -4.20 -4.47
CA SER A 46 12.80 -4.85 -5.77
C SER A 46 12.77 -3.84 -6.92
N SER A 47 12.92 -4.33 -8.15
CA SER A 47 12.68 -3.52 -9.35
C SER A 47 11.27 -2.92 -9.40
N LYS A 48 10.28 -3.59 -8.79
CA LYS A 48 8.91 -3.10 -8.66
C LYS A 48 8.77 -1.93 -7.70
N SER A 49 9.66 -1.80 -6.71
CA SER A 49 9.68 -0.67 -5.76
C SER A 49 9.75 0.67 -6.51
N GLN A 50 10.75 0.79 -7.39
CA GLN A 50 10.98 2.00 -8.18
C GLN A 50 9.97 2.18 -9.33
N LYS A 51 9.55 1.07 -9.97
CA LYS A 51 8.76 1.13 -11.21
C LYS A 51 7.25 1.19 -10.99
N GLU A 52 6.75 0.64 -9.88
CA GLU A 52 5.32 0.45 -9.65
C GLU A 52 4.89 1.04 -8.29
N ILE A 53 5.56 0.66 -7.21
CA ILE A 53 5.13 0.97 -5.83
C ILE A 53 5.31 2.46 -5.52
N ALA A 54 6.52 3.01 -5.68
CA ALA A 54 6.80 4.41 -5.41
C ALA A 54 5.98 5.37 -6.31
N PRO A 55 5.86 5.15 -7.63
CA PRO A 55 4.98 5.95 -8.48
C PRO A 55 3.51 5.91 -8.03
N LYS A 56 3.00 4.75 -7.60
CA LYS A 56 1.63 4.60 -7.08
C LYS A 56 1.42 5.44 -5.81
N MET A 57 2.35 5.38 -4.85
CA MET A 57 2.30 6.19 -3.63
C MET A 57 2.36 7.69 -3.94
N ALA A 58 3.31 8.11 -4.77
CA ALA A 58 3.48 9.50 -5.17
C ALA A 58 2.21 10.05 -5.83
N LYS A 59 1.64 9.30 -6.79
CA LYS A 59 0.38 9.67 -7.44
C LYS A 59 -0.76 9.83 -6.45
N TRP A 60 -0.94 8.88 -5.54
CA TRP A 60 -2.03 8.92 -4.55
C TRP A 60 -1.94 10.14 -3.64
N ILE A 61 -0.72 10.50 -3.22
CA ILE A 61 -0.45 11.69 -2.40
C ILE A 61 -0.73 12.96 -3.22
N MET A 62 -0.20 13.06 -4.44
CA MET A 62 -0.39 14.24 -5.31
C MET A 62 -1.86 14.51 -5.62
N ASP A 63 -2.66 13.46 -5.85
CA ASP A 63 -4.09 13.58 -6.15
C ASP A 63 -4.89 14.15 -4.96
N ARG A 64 -4.36 14.08 -3.73
CA ARG A 64 -5.01 14.53 -2.48
C ARG A 64 -4.35 15.73 -1.80
N SER A 65 -3.19 16.15 -2.30
CA SER A 65 -2.39 17.25 -1.72
C SER A 65 -2.55 18.56 -2.49
N LYS A 66 -3.41 18.61 -3.51
CA LYS A 66 -3.73 19.86 -4.21
C LYS A 66 -4.52 20.78 -3.27
N LYS A 67 -4.04 22.01 -3.14
CA LYS A 67 -4.74 23.10 -2.44
C LYS A 67 -6.03 23.46 -3.15
#